data_AF-A0A960LQE5-F1
#
_entry.id   AF-A0A960LQE5-F1
#
_cell.length_a   1.000
_cell.length_b   1.000
_cell.length_c   1.000
_cell.angle_alpha   90.00
_cell.angle_beta   90.00
_cell.angle_gamma   90.00
#
_symmetry.space_group_name_H-M   'P 1'
#
loop_
_entity.id
_entity.type
_entity.pdbx_description
1 polymer ?
#
loop_
_entity_poly.entity_id
_entity_poly.type
_entity_poly.pdbx_seq_one_letter_code
_entity_poly.pdbx_strand_id
1 'polypeptide(L)'
;GRARLADVADYGVTESLLDELAERSDAYRAELAGPRAAINTRKAATAGLTTHIAAASKVLRTRMDRLMPLLAAAHPAFGTDYQNSRILVDSGGRKRSGKG
;
A
#
# COMPACT_ATOMS: atom_id res chain seq x y z
N GLY A 1 2.56 11.17 -40.12
CA GLY A 1 1.17 11.57 -40.46
C GLY A 1 0.67 10.66 -41.57
N ARG A 2 -0.62 10.33 -41.57
CA ARG A 2 -1.27 9.37 -42.50
C ARG A 2 -1.01 9.65 -44.01
N ALA A 3 -0.49 10.82 -44.36
CA ALA A 3 -0.12 11.26 -45.71
C ALA A 3 0.87 10.36 -46.48
N ARG A 4 1.58 9.41 -45.85
CA ARG A 4 2.49 8.46 -46.51
C ARG A 4 2.02 7.01 -46.49
N LEU A 5 0.75 6.76 -46.17
CA LEU A 5 0.18 5.40 -46.13
C LEU A 5 0.34 4.66 -47.47
N ALA A 6 0.25 5.37 -48.60
CA ALA A 6 0.47 4.81 -49.93
C ALA A 6 1.89 4.25 -50.12
N ASP A 7 2.90 4.89 -49.52
CA ASP A 7 4.32 4.49 -49.66
C ASP A 7 4.63 3.19 -48.91
N VAL A 8 3.76 2.78 -47.98
CA VAL A 8 3.94 1.62 -47.11
C VAL A 8 2.84 0.57 -47.23
N ALA A 9 1.87 0.80 -48.13
CA ALA A 9 0.75 -0.10 -48.36
C ALA A 9 1.22 -1.49 -48.83
N ASP A 10 2.28 -1.54 -49.65
CA ASP A 10 2.90 -2.79 -50.13
C ASP A 10 3.52 -3.64 -49.00
N TYR A 11 3.81 -3.02 -47.85
CA TYR A 11 4.26 -3.71 -46.65
C TYR A 11 3.12 -4.17 -45.74
N GLY A 12 1.87 -4.09 -46.22
CA GLY A 12 0.68 -4.49 -45.48
C GLY A 12 0.23 -3.49 -44.41
N VAL A 13 0.77 -2.27 -44.41
CA VAL A 13 0.35 -1.21 -43.49
C VAL A 13 -0.88 -0.51 -44.07
N THR A 14 -2.06 -0.87 -43.55
CA THR A 14 -3.34 -0.30 -43.94
C THR A 14 -3.84 0.73 -42.93
N GLU A 15 -4.79 1.57 -43.35
CA GLU A 15 -5.45 2.50 -42.43
C GLU A 15 -6.20 1.75 -41.30
N SER A 16 -6.82 0.61 -41.63
CA SER A 16 -7.46 -0.26 -40.64
C SER A 16 -6.50 -0.80 -39.58
N LEU A 17 -5.27 -1.15 -39.96
CA LEU A 17 -4.25 -1.64 -39.03
C LEU A 17 -3.82 -0.54 -38.05
N LEU A 18 -3.69 0.69 -38.53
CA LEU A 18 -3.35 1.84 -37.69
C LEU A 18 -4.48 2.19 -36.72
N ASP A 19 -5.71 2.11 -37.18
CA ASP A 19 -6.89 2.37 -36.34
C ASP A 19 -7.03 1.28 -35.26
N GLU A 20 -6.84 0.02 -35.61
CA GLU A 20 -6.86 -1.09 -34.66
C GLU A 20 -5.71 -0.99 -33.62
N LEU A 21 -4.52 -0.55 -34.05
CA LEU A 21 -3.39 -0.30 -33.15
C LEU A 21 -3.67 0.87 -32.19
N ALA A 22 -4.30 1.94 -32.67
CA ALA A 22 -4.67 3.09 -31.86
C ALA A 22 -5.72 2.68 -30.82
N GLU A 23 -6.77 1.96 -31.23
CA GLU A 23 -7.82 1.47 -30.35
C GLU A 23 -7.25 0.55 -29.25
N ARG A 24 -6.38 -0.40 -29.61
CA ARG A 24 -5.72 -1.28 -28.64
C ARG A 24 -4.80 -0.52 -27.69
N SER A 25 -4.11 0.52 -28.18
CA SER A 25 -3.27 1.38 -27.34
C SER A 25 -4.09 2.17 -26.32
N ASP A 26 -5.24 2.69 -26.74
CA ASP A 26 -6.13 3.44 -25.87
C ASP A 26 -6.81 2.54 -24.84
N ALA A 27 -7.25 1.35 -25.24
CA ALA A 27 -7.76 0.32 -24.33
C ALA A 27 -6.72 -0.07 -23.26
N TYR A 28 -5.47 -0.32 -23.67
CA TYR A 28 -4.38 -0.62 -22.76
C TYR A 28 -4.08 0.52 -21.77
N ARG A 29 -4.10 1.77 -22.24
CA ARG A 29 -3.92 2.95 -21.38
C ARG A 29 -5.05 3.10 -20.38
N ALA A 30 -6.29 2.84 -20.78
CA ALA A 30 -7.45 2.88 -19.91
C ALA A 30 -7.36 1.81 -18.81
N GLU A 31 -6.94 0.59 -19.16
CA GLU A 31 -6.77 -0.52 -18.22
C GLU A 31 -5.65 -0.23 -17.19
N LEU A 32 -4.56 0.41 -17.61
CA LEU A 32 -3.45 0.78 -16.73
C LEU A 32 -3.76 1.87 -15.70
N ALA A 33 -4.71 2.76 -15.99
CA ALA A 33 -4.99 3.92 -15.15
C ALA A 33 -5.55 3.52 -13.78
N GLY A 34 -6.48 2.56 -13.74
CA GLY A 34 -7.14 2.10 -12.52
C GLY A 34 -6.18 1.52 -11.47
N PRO A 35 -5.38 0.49 -11.81
CA PRO A 35 -4.43 -0.12 -10.88
C PRO A 35 -3.38 0.86 -10.38
N ARG A 36 -2.87 1.75 -11.25
CA ARG A 36 -1.88 2.77 -10.87
C ARG A 36 -2.46 3.79 -9.89
N ALA A 37 -3.69 4.25 -10.12
CA ALA A 37 -4.40 5.12 -9.19
C ALA A 37 -4.61 4.42 -7.84
N ALA A 38 -5.05 3.16 -7.82
CA ALA A 38 -5.24 2.39 -6.60
C ALA A 38 -3.93 2.20 -5.80
N ILE A 39 -2.81 1.91 -6.48
CA ILE A 39 -1.48 1.79 -5.85
C ILE A 39 -1.06 3.13 -5.23
N ASN A 40 -1.25 4.24 -5.96
CA ASN A 40 -0.89 5.57 -5.48
C ASN A 40 -1.74 5.98 -4.28
N THR A 41 -3.06 5.75 -4.30
CA THR A 41 -3.96 6.02 -3.18
C THR A 41 -3.58 5.21 -1.96
N ARG A 42 -3.32 3.90 -2.12
CA ARG A 42 -2.85 3.05 -1.02
C ARG A 42 -1.51 3.54 -0.46
N LYS A 43 -0.56 3.88 -1.33
CA LYS A 43 0.75 4.39 -0.91
C LYS A 43 0.61 5.71 -0.15
N ALA A 44 -0.22 6.63 -0.63
CA ALA A 44 -0.51 7.89 0.05
C ALA A 44 -1.17 7.67 1.41
N ALA A 45 -2.19 6.80 1.49
CA ALA A 45 -2.87 6.47 2.74
C ALA A 45 -1.95 5.79 3.78
N THR A 46 -1.00 4.98 3.32
CA THR A 46 -0.07 4.23 4.19
C THR A 46 1.23 4.98 4.51
N ALA A 47 1.59 6.01 3.73
CA ALA A 47 2.87 6.72 3.86
C ALA A 47 3.09 7.34 5.25
N GLY A 48 2.02 7.80 5.90
CA GLY A 48 2.08 8.40 7.24
C GLY A 48 1.90 7.40 8.39
N LEU A 49 1.33 6.21 8.14
CA LEU A 49 0.88 5.31 9.20
C LEU A 49 2.05 4.82 10.07
N THR A 50 3.14 4.39 9.43
CA THR A 50 4.35 3.95 10.15
C THR A 50 4.93 5.05 11.02
N THR A 51 4.98 6.28 10.51
CA THR A 51 5.48 7.45 11.23
C THR A 51 4.61 7.79 12.44
N HIS A 52 3.28 7.79 12.27
CA HIS A 52 2.34 8.07 13.36
C HIS A 52 2.35 6.97 14.44
N ILE A 53 2.39 5.70 14.05
CA ILE A 53 2.51 4.58 14.99
C ILE A 53 3.84 4.65 15.76
N ALA A 54 4.94 4.97 15.08
CA ALA A 54 6.24 5.14 15.73
C ALA A 54 6.23 6.31 16.72
N ALA A 55 5.60 7.43 16.35
CA ALA A 55 5.45 8.59 17.23
C ALA A 55 4.60 8.26 18.48
N ALA A 56 3.45 7.60 18.29
CA ALA A 56 2.60 7.15 19.40
C ALA A 56 3.33 6.16 20.33
N SER A 57 4.04 5.18 19.75
CA SER A 57 4.86 4.21 20.49
C SER A 57 5.97 4.89 21.29
N LYS A 58 6.56 5.96 20.75
CA LYS A 58 7.57 6.77 21.45
C LYS A 58 6.97 7.46 22.67
N VAL A 59 5.77 8.02 22.57
CA VAL A 59 5.08 8.65 23.72
C VAL A 59 4.84 7.62 24.82
N LEU A 60 4.29 6.45 24.47
CA LEU A 60 4.05 5.36 25.42
C LEU A 60 5.33 4.96 26.16
N ARG A 61 6.45 4.79 25.44
CA ARG A 61 7.75 4.40 26.04
C ARG A 61 8.40 5.49 26.88
N THR A 62 8.33 6.73 26.44
CA THR A 62 9.09 7.83 27.07
C THR A 62 8.33 8.53 28.19
N ARG A 63 7.00 8.36 28.24
CA ARG A 63 6.14 8.98 29.24
C ARG A 63 5.48 7.92 30.11
N MET A 64 4.62 7.08 29.53
CA MET A 64 3.77 6.19 30.32
C MET A 64 4.58 5.09 31.01
N ASP A 65 5.50 4.42 30.30
CA ASP A 65 6.34 3.37 30.92
C ASP A 65 7.22 3.91 32.03
N ARG A 66 7.68 5.17 31.92
CA ARG A 66 8.55 5.77 32.93
C ARG A 66 7.80 6.08 34.23
N LEU A 67 6.50 6.34 34.15
CA LEU A 67 5.66 6.59 35.32
C LEU A 67 5.17 5.29 35.95
N MET A 68 5.18 4.19 35.20
CA MET A 68 4.61 2.92 35.62
C MET A 68 5.25 2.30 36.87
N PRO A 69 6.58 2.39 37.12
CA PRO A 69 7.17 1.88 38.36
C PRO A 69 6.61 2.54 39.62
N LEU A 70 6.35 3.85 39.58
CA LEU A 70 5.77 4.59 40.71
C LEU A 70 4.32 4.14 40.95
N LEU A 71 3.56 3.98 39.88
CA LEU A 71 2.16 3.61 39.97
C LEU A 71 1.97 2.13 40.35
N ALA A 72 2.85 1.24 39.87
CA ALA A 72 2.88 -0.16 40.22
C ALA A 72 3.30 -0.41 41.69
N ALA A 73 4.16 0.46 42.24
CA ALA A 73 4.52 0.40 43.66
C ALA A 73 3.31 0.68 44.57
N ALA A 74 2.43 1.60 44.17
CA ALA A 74 1.19 1.90 44.89
C ALA A 74 0.03 0.93 44.55
N HIS A 75 -0.01 0.45 43.31
CA HIS A 75 -1.09 -0.35 42.74
C HIS A 75 -0.52 -1.50 41.87
N PRO A 76 -0.07 -2.61 42.48
CA PRO A 76 0.63 -3.67 41.76
C PRO A 76 -0.24 -4.35 40.70
N ALA A 77 -1.53 -4.58 40.97
CA ALA A 77 -2.47 -5.15 39.99
C ALA A 77 -2.59 -4.30 38.72
N PHE A 78 -2.66 -2.97 38.89
CA PHE A 78 -2.70 -2.04 37.76
C PHE A 78 -1.42 -2.11 36.90
N GLY A 79 -0.26 -2.21 37.54
CA GLY A 79 1.02 -2.36 36.84
C GLY A 79 1.08 -3.62 35.98
N THR A 80 0.56 -4.74 36.49
CA THR A 80 0.44 -6.00 35.75
C THR A 80 -0.51 -5.88 34.56
N ASP A 81 -1.71 -5.34 34.75
CA ASP A 81 -2.70 -5.17 33.68
C ASP A 81 -2.19 -4.24 32.57
N TYR A 82 -1.49 -3.16 32.95
CA TYR A 82 -0.85 -2.26 32.00
C TYR A 82 0.22 -2.97 31.15
N GLN A 83 1.10 -3.76 31.78
CA GLN A 83 2.13 -4.49 31.05
C GLN A 83 1.55 -5.56 30.11
N ASN A 84 0.51 -6.27 30.56
CA ASN A 84 -0.22 -7.23 29.72
C ASN A 84 -0.82 -6.53 28.49
N SER A 85 -1.38 -5.33 28.67
CA SER A 85 -1.93 -4.51 27.59
C SER A 85 -0.86 -3.93 26.65
N ARG A 86 0.41 -3.82 27.10
CA ARG A 86 1.55 -3.34 26.29
C ARG A 86 2.10 -4.39 25.32
N ILE A 87 1.73 -5.66 25.49
CA ILE A 87 2.10 -6.73 24.56
C ILE A 87 1.31 -6.53 23.27
N LEU A 88 1.95 -5.95 22.26
CA LEU A 88 1.42 -5.90 20.90
C LEU A 88 1.43 -7.31 20.33
N VAL A 89 0.25 -7.94 20.23
CA VAL A 89 0.08 -9.18 19.46
C VAL A 89 0.18 -8.80 17.99
N ASP A 90 1.31 -9.13 17.36
CA ASP A 90 1.44 -9.08 15.90
C ASP A 90 0.52 -10.17 15.32
N SER A 91 -0.71 -9.80 14.98
CA SER A 91 -1.67 -10.69 14.31
C SER A 91 -1.34 -10.82 12.81
N GLY A 92 -0.05 -10.79 12.45
CA GLY A 92 0.46 -10.94 11.10
C GLY A 92 -0.16 -12.17 10.44
N GLY A 93 -1.02 -11.93 9.44
CA GLY A 93 -1.78 -12.94 8.75
C GLY A 93 -0.88 -14.07 8.27
N ARG A 94 -1.06 -15.25 8.87
CA ARG A 94 -0.39 -16.48 8.44
C ARG A 94 -0.72 -16.70 6.97
N LYS A 95 0.26 -16.54 6.07
CA LYS A 95 0.12 -17.00 4.69
C LYS A 95 -0.23 -18.48 4.76
N ARG A 96 -1.47 -18.85 4.42
CA ARG A 96 -1.77 -20.25 4.09
C ARG A 96 -0.94 -20.55 2.85
N SER A 97 0.16 -21.26 3.04
CA SER A 97 0.83 -21.97 1.95
C SER A 97 -0.17 -22.99 1.41
N GLY A 98 -0.91 -22.60 0.38
CA GLY A 98 -1.71 -23.52 -0.40
C GLY A 98 -0.75 -24.33 -1.27
N LYS A 99 -0.41 -25.54 -0.83
CA LYS A 99 0.05 -26.60 -1.72
C LYS A 99 -1.19 -27.42 -2.03
N GLY A 100 -1.68 -27.28 -3.25
CA GLY A 100 -2.76 -28.05 -3.87
C GLY A 100 -2.53 -28.01 -5.36
#